data_AF-A0A2T5ITI6-F1
#
_entry.id   AF-A0A2T5ITI6-F1
#
_cell.length_a   1.000
_cell.length_b   1.000
_cell.length_c   1.000
_cell.angle_alpha   90.00
_cell.angle_beta   90.00
_cell.angle_gamma   90.00
#
_symmetry.space_group_name_H-M   'P 1'
#
loop_
_entity.id
_entity.type
_entity.pdbx_description
1 polymer ?
#
loop_
_entity_poly.entity_id
_entity_poly.type
_entity_poly.pdbx_seq_one_letter_code
_entity_poly.pdbx_strand_id
1 'polypeptide(L)' 'MSDNPQTIFKVSQVAGCLRMEGIVVSQYDETVIAGIIDGKIKADEKRRLLVEHYKKQNAVIR' A
#
# COMPACT_ATOMS: atom_id res chain seq x y z
N MET A 1 4.51 -11.59 7.01
CA MET A 1 3.10 -11.22 7.28
C MET A 1 2.99 -10.84 8.76
N SER A 2 2.03 -9.98 9.14
CA SER A 2 1.84 -9.57 10.55
C SER A 2 1.27 -10.75 11.34
N ASP A 3 1.81 -11.04 12.53
CA ASP A 3 1.30 -12.12 13.39
C ASP A 3 0.04 -11.71 14.17
N ASN A 4 -0.41 -10.45 14.04
CA ASN A 4 -1.61 -9.95 14.68
C ASN A 4 -2.86 -10.37 13.88
N PRO A 5 -3.77 -11.18 14.44
CA PRO A 5 -4.99 -11.62 13.74
C PRO A 5 -5.88 -10.47 13.27
N GLN A 6 -5.92 -9.36 14.02
CA GLN A 6 -6.69 -8.18 13.64
C GLN A 6 -6.11 -7.48 12.41
N THR A 7 -4.78 -7.44 12.31
CA THR A 7 -4.08 -6.88 11.16
C THR A 7 -4.27 -7.77 9.94
N ILE A 8 -4.13 -9.09 10.09
CA ILE A 8 -4.39 -10.05 9.00
C ILE A 8 -5.81 -9.87 8.46
N PHE A 9 -6.81 -9.81 9.34
CA PHE A 9 -8.20 -9.63 8.93
C PHE A 9 -8.41 -8.32 8.16
N LYS A 10 -7.88 -7.20 8.66
CA LYS A 10 -7.98 -5.90 7.99
C LYS A 10 -7.25 -5.87 6.64
N VAL A 11 -6.08 -6.50 6.54
CA VAL A 11 -5.36 -6.64 5.26
C VAL A 11 -6.22 -7.40 4.25
N SER A 12 -6.82 -8.53 4.65
CA SER A 12 -7.72 -9.30 3.80
C SER A 12 -8.95 -8.50 3.35
N GLN A 13 -9.53 -7.68 4.22
CA GLN A 13 -10.64 -6.79 3.85
C GLN A 13 -10.22 -5.77 2.80
N VAL A 14 -9.09 -5.07 3.02
CA VAL A 14 -8.58 -4.06 2.08
C VAL A 14 -8.24 -4.70 0.74
N ALA A 15 -7.47 -5.78 0.75
CA ALA A 15 -7.09 -6.50 -0.47
C ALA A 15 -8.31 -7.08 -1.20
N GLY A 16 -9.32 -7.55 -0.45
CA GLY A 16 -10.60 -8.01 -1.00
C GLY A 16 -11.35 -6.91 -1.73
N CYS A 17 -11.51 -5.72 -1.13
CA CYS A 17 -12.13 -4.56 -1.78
C CYS A 17 -11.42 -4.19 -3.09
N LEU A 18 -10.09 -4.09 -3.07
CA LEU A 18 -9.29 -3.78 -4.26
C LEU A 18 -9.48 -4.82 -5.37
N ARG A 19 -9.51 -6.12 -5.03
CA ARG A 19 -9.77 -7.19 -6.01
C ARG A 19 -11.17 -7.11 -6.61
N MET A 20 -12.19 -6.72 -5.83
CA MET A 20 -13.54 -6.51 -6.37
C MET A 20 -13.58 -5.34 -7.38
N GLU A 21 -12.69 -4.38 -7.25
CA GLU A 21 -12.48 -3.29 -8.23
C GLU A 21 -11.60 -3.73 -9.42
N GLY A 22 -11.19 -5.00 -9.49
CA GLY A 22 -10.34 -5.54 -10.54
C GLY A 22 -8.84 -5.24 -10.35
N ILE A 23 -8.44 -4.73 -9.19
CA ILE A 23 -7.05 -4.39 -8.90
C ILE A 23 -6.31 -5.62 -8.37
N VAL A 24 -5.19 -5.96 -9.01
CA VAL A 24 -4.31 -7.04 -8.55
C VAL A 24 -3.48 -6.54 -7.37
N VAL A 25 -3.63 -7.19 -6.22
CA VAL A 25 -2.87 -6.90 -5.00
C VAL A 25 -1.77 -7.95 -4.84
N SER A 26 -0.50 -7.52 -4.87
CA SER A 26 0.64 -8.41 -4.66
C SER A 26 0.90 -8.69 -3.18
N GLN A 27 1.71 -9.71 -2.88
CA GLN A 27 2.16 -9.99 -1.52
C GLN A 27 2.97 -8.82 -0.92
N TYR A 28 3.70 -8.08 -1.77
CA TYR A 28 4.40 -6.87 -1.34
C TYR A 28 3.40 -5.80 -0.89
N ASP A 29 2.32 -5.59 -1.65
CA ASP A 29 1.29 -4.61 -1.30
C ASP A 29 0.59 -4.99 0.00
N GLU A 30 0.25 -6.26 0.19
CA GLU A 30 -0.32 -6.76 1.47
C GLU A 30 0.63 -6.51 2.65
N THR A 31 1.95 -6.63 2.44
CA THR A 31 2.96 -6.32 3.46
C THR A 31 3.01 -4.83 3.79
N VAL A 32 2.89 -3.97 2.77
CA VAL A 32 2.82 -2.51 2.98
C VAL A 32 1.53 -2.12 3.70
N ILE A 33 0.38 -2.68 3.29
CA ILE A 33 -0.92 -2.45 3.94
C ILE A 33 -0.85 -2.89 5.41
N ALA A 34 -0.27 -4.06 5.70
CA ALA A 34 -0.08 -4.54 7.07
C ALA A 34 0.78 -3.56 7.89
N GLY A 35 1.88 -3.06 7.32
CA GLY A 35 2.74 -2.08 7.97
C GLY A 35 2.02 -0.75 8.26
N ILE A 36 1.10 -0.32 7.39
CA ILE A 36 0.27 0.87 7.61
C ILE A 36 -0.73 0.63 8.74
N ILE A 37 -1.44 -0.50 8.73
CA ILE A 37 -2.42 -0.86 9.77
C ILE A 37 -1.76 -1.00 11.14
N ASP A 38 -0.56 -1.59 11.20
CA ASP A 38 0.24 -1.72 12.42
C ASP A 38 0.89 -0.39 12.87
N GLY A 39 0.75 0.70 12.10
CA GLY A 39 1.39 1.99 12.38
C GLY A 39 2.90 2.03 12.18
N LYS A 40 3.51 0.96 11.66
CA LYS A 40 4.95 0.85 11.34
C LYS A 40 5.33 1.64 10.08
N ILE A 41 4.37 1.86 9.19
CA ILE A 41 4.51 2.64 7.96
C ILE A 41 3.55 3.82 8.02
N LYS A 42 4.08 5.02 7.82
CA LYS A 42 3.30 6.25 7.68
C LYS A 42 2.76 6.38 6.26
N ALA A 43 1.43 6.33 6.10
CA ALA A 43 0.80 6.37 4.77
C ALA A 43 1.04 7.69 4.03
N ASP A 44 1.12 8.80 4.75
CA ASP A 44 1.46 10.14 4.25
C ASP A 44 2.88 10.20 3.68
N GLU A 45 3.84 9.51 4.30
CA GLU A 45 5.20 9.39 3.81
C GLU A 45 5.26 8.61 2.49
N LYS A 46 4.55 7.47 2.43
CA LYS A 46 4.44 6.68 1.19
C LYS A 46 3.83 7.50 0.05
N ARG A 47 2.76 8.25 0.33
CA ARG A 47 2.15 9.17 -0.64
C ARG A 47 3.15 10.22 -1.11
N ARG A 48 3.89 10.84 -0.19
CA ARG A 48 4.90 11.86 -0.53
C ARG A 48 5.97 11.30 -1.47
N LEU A 49 6.50 10.11 -1.17
CA LEU A 49 7.52 9.46 -2.00
C LEU A 49 6.98 9.13 -3.40
N LEU A 50 5.74 8.67 -3.51
CA LEU A 50 5.09 8.38 -4.78
C LEU A 50 4.93 9.65 -5.64
N VAL A 51 4.50 10.75 -5.02
CA VAL A 51 4.38 12.05 -5.68
C VAL A 51 5.74 12.52 -6.21
N GLU A 52 6.80 12.43 -5.40
CA GLU A 52 8.15 12.82 -5.82
C GLU A 52 8.70 11.94 -6.94
N HIS A 53 8.36 10.64 -6.94
CA HIS A 53 8.71 9.73 -8.03
C HIS A 53 8.07 10.16 -9.36
N TYR A 54 6.76 10.44 -9.37
CA TYR A 54 6.07 10.90 -10.57
C TYR A 54 6.54 12.28 -11.04
N LYS A 55 6.85 13.20 -10.13
CA LYS A 55 7.47 14.49 -10.51
C LYS A 55 8.77 14.28 -11.28
N LYS A 56 9.64 13.37 -10.82
CA LYS A 56 10.90 13.04 -11.50
C LYS A 56 10.65 12.40 -12.87
N GLN A 57 9.73 11.45 -12.97
CA GLN A 57 9.38 10.83 -14.26
C GLN A 57 8.84 11.86 -15.25
N ASN A 58 7.92 12.72 -14.82
CA ASN A 58 7.33 13.76 -15.67
C ASN A 58 8.33 14.84 -16.08
N ALA A 59 9.38 15.07 -15.29
CA ALA A 59 10.45 16.00 -15.63
C ALA A 59 11.35 15.48 -16.77
N VAL A 60 11.37 14.17 -17.02
CA VAL A 60 12.13 13.55 -18.13
C VAL A 60 11.36 13.60 -19.45
N ILE A 61 10.03 13.79 -19.41
CA ILE A 61 9.14 13.87 -20.59
C ILE A 61 9.02 15.31 -21.11
N ARG A 62 9.85 16.25 -20.65
CA ARG A 62 9.86 17.66 -21.09
C ARG A 62 11.11 18.04 -21.84
#